data_AF-A0A497AV85-F1
#
_entry.id   AF-A0A497AV85-F1
#
_cell.length_a   1.000
_cell.length_b   1.000
_cell.length_c   1.000
_cell.angle_alpha   90.00
_cell.angle_beta   90.00
_cell.angle_gamma   90.00
#
_symmetry.space_group_name_H-M   'P 1'
#
loop_
_entity.id
_entity.type
_entity.pdbx_description
1 polymer ?
#
loop_
_entity_poly.entity_id
_entity_poly.type
_entity_poly.pdbx_seq_one_letter_code
_entity_poly.pdbx_strand_id
1 'polypeptide(L)'
;MSYPYPPLLPLLQFHCTPDEYRRAIALHIRRGRIAKRSVGADYWRIIPAYTYAECPVCHARYREPADTYSIRGWGSYGFLLKTLYVFERHYPTRSPCPHFWGIHMFVNLHDELPGEIEDMVNHTGEVPYITPWNFPEDLESYAVLHALPICRIENDAFVPRYTVFSLTYFSRDLELLRRHFAALAKAEEIQDDPEYYPSLVWPPGHVDKQQYDESLYDLTAWAERGQLGWLDVTGADQPLRLGAGLQLPEMYRHIEGRRWKYLWEKGCIQPLRWY
;
A
#
# COMPACT_ATOMS: atom_id res chain seq x y z
N MET A 1 17.58 14.22 -3.21
CA MET A 1 18.56 13.49 -2.37
C MET A 1 18.86 12.11 -2.96
N SER A 2 19.71 11.28 -2.34
CA SER A 2 19.81 9.84 -2.69
C SER A 2 18.57 9.10 -2.17
N TYR A 3 18.10 8.10 -2.91
CA TYR A 3 16.95 7.29 -2.51
C TYR A 3 17.25 6.49 -1.23
N PRO A 4 16.39 6.54 -0.18
CA PRO A 4 16.73 6.01 1.15
C PRO A 4 16.70 4.48 1.26
N TYR A 5 16.17 3.76 0.26
CA TYR A 5 16.08 2.29 0.29
C TYR A 5 16.85 1.62 -0.86
N PRO A 6 18.20 1.67 -0.87
CA PRO A 6 19.01 1.01 -1.90
C PRO A 6 18.65 -0.46 -2.18
N PRO A 7 18.30 -1.30 -1.18
CA PRO A 7 17.91 -2.70 -1.42
C PRO A 7 16.66 -2.87 -2.31
N LEU A 8 15.83 -1.82 -2.48
CA LEU A 8 14.65 -1.86 -3.33
C LEU A 8 14.95 -1.52 -4.79
N LEU A 9 16.10 -0.90 -5.09
CA LEU A 9 16.46 -0.50 -6.46
C LEU A 9 16.47 -1.65 -7.48
N PRO A 10 16.96 -2.87 -7.15
CA PRO A 10 16.91 -4.00 -8.07
C PRO A 10 15.48 -4.41 -8.49
N LEU A 11 14.44 -3.98 -7.76
CA LEU A 11 13.05 -4.26 -8.14
C LEU A 11 12.59 -3.40 -9.31
N LEU A 12 13.22 -2.24 -9.57
CA LEU A 12 12.83 -1.37 -10.69
C LEU A 12 12.97 -2.13 -12.01
N GLN A 13 11.86 -2.21 -12.74
CA GLN A 13 11.78 -2.81 -14.07
C GLN A 13 11.35 -1.71 -15.02
N PHE A 14 12.08 -1.54 -16.13
CA PHE A 14 11.77 -0.54 -17.15
C PHE A 14 11.45 -1.24 -18.46
N HIS A 15 10.18 -1.20 -18.87
CA HIS A 15 9.71 -1.74 -20.16
C HIS A 15 9.54 -0.66 -21.23
N CYS A 16 9.82 0.60 -20.88
CA CYS A 16 9.72 1.74 -21.79
C CYS A 16 10.71 2.83 -21.37
N THR A 17 10.89 3.80 -22.26
CA THR A 17 11.59 5.07 -22.02
C THR A 17 10.65 6.11 -21.38
N PRO A 18 11.18 7.15 -20.71
CA PRO A 18 10.35 8.24 -20.17
C PRO A 18 9.49 8.92 -21.23
N ASP A 19 10.00 9.07 -22.45
CA ASP A 19 9.26 9.63 -23.57
C ASP A 19 8.09 8.76 -24.05
N GLU A 20 8.28 7.44 -24.11
CA GLU A 20 7.20 6.50 -24.39
C GLU A 20 6.14 6.53 -23.29
N TYR A 21 6.55 6.56 -22.03
CA TYR A 21 5.65 6.66 -20.90
C TYR A 21 4.84 7.97 -20.94
N ARG A 22 5.49 9.12 -21.15
CA ARG A 22 4.81 10.42 -21.31
C ARG A 22 3.76 10.39 -22.41
N ARG A 23 4.07 9.78 -23.57
CA ARG A 23 3.09 9.62 -24.66
C ARG A 23 1.92 8.75 -24.25
N ALA A 24 2.18 7.64 -23.55
CA ALA A 24 1.16 6.74 -23.06
C ALA A 24 0.21 7.46 -22.08
N ILE A 25 0.72 8.21 -21.11
CA ILE A 25 -0.11 8.89 -20.09
C ILE A 25 -0.75 10.20 -20.56
N ALA A 26 -0.18 10.89 -21.56
CA ALA A 26 -0.71 12.15 -22.08
C ALA A 26 -2.12 12.01 -22.67
N LEU A 27 -2.43 10.82 -23.21
CA LEU A 27 -3.77 10.48 -23.70
C LEU A 27 -4.83 10.47 -22.57
N HIS A 28 -4.39 10.33 -21.32
CA HIS A 28 -5.23 10.18 -20.14
C HIS A 28 -5.36 11.48 -19.36
N ILE A 29 -4.31 12.30 -19.32
CA ILE A 29 -4.30 13.63 -18.65
C ILE A 29 -5.27 14.62 -19.33
N ARG A 30 -5.39 14.58 -20.66
CA ARG A 30 -6.08 15.63 -21.44
C ARG A 30 -7.62 15.67 -21.32
N ARG A 31 -8.27 14.79 -20.56
CA ARG A 31 -9.73 14.57 -20.66
C ARG A 31 -10.59 14.95 -19.44
N GLY A 32 -10.05 15.72 -18.50
CA GLY A 32 -10.83 16.33 -17.40
C GLY A 32 -11.59 15.34 -16.51
N ARG A 33 -12.25 15.86 -15.47
CA ARG A 33 -12.96 15.06 -14.43
C ARG A 33 -14.15 14.22 -14.94
N ILE A 34 -14.52 14.30 -16.22
CA ILE A 34 -15.79 13.74 -16.74
C ILE A 34 -15.60 12.49 -17.63
N ALA A 35 -14.38 12.14 -18.06
CA ALA A 35 -14.16 10.92 -18.85
C ALA A 35 -13.31 9.89 -18.10
N LYS A 36 -13.97 9.05 -17.29
CA LYS A 36 -13.42 7.77 -16.81
C LYS A 36 -13.27 6.80 -18.00
N ARG A 37 -12.35 7.08 -18.93
CA ARG A 37 -11.88 6.02 -19.82
C ARG A 37 -10.82 5.23 -19.07
N SER A 38 -10.99 3.92 -19.08
CA SER A 38 -9.97 2.97 -18.71
C SER A 38 -8.62 3.35 -19.36
N VAL A 39 -7.52 3.32 -18.61
CA VAL A 39 -6.18 3.19 -19.17
C VAL A 39 -6.20 2.08 -20.23
N GLY A 40 -6.00 2.49 -21.48
CA GLY A 40 -6.01 1.57 -22.61
C GLY A 40 -4.93 0.49 -22.47
N ALA A 41 -5.10 -0.61 -23.22
CA ALA A 41 -4.16 -1.73 -23.23
C ALA A 41 -2.70 -1.30 -23.50
N ASP A 42 -2.49 -0.22 -24.26
CA ASP A 42 -1.15 0.33 -24.55
C ASP A 42 -0.42 0.80 -23.30
N TYR A 43 -1.13 1.39 -22.33
CA TYR A 43 -0.54 1.78 -21.05
C TYR A 43 -0.13 0.53 -20.27
N TRP A 44 -1.05 -0.41 -20.06
CA TRP A 44 -0.76 -1.62 -19.28
C TRP A 44 0.31 -2.52 -19.90
N ARG A 45 0.54 -2.44 -21.22
CA ARG A 45 1.62 -3.17 -21.89
C ARG A 45 3.01 -2.70 -21.47
N ILE A 46 3.16 -1.42 -21.11
CA ILE A 46 4.45 -0.85 -20.69
C ILE A 46 4.64 -0.82 -19.17
N ILE A 47 3.58 -1.12 -18.40
CA ILE A 47 3.65 -1.19 -16.94
C ILE A 47 4.21 -2.56 -16.50
N PRO A 48 5.24 -2.61 -15.64
CA PRO A 48 5.77 -3.87 -15.14
C PRO A 48 4.81 -4.50 -14.12
N ALA A 49 4.94 -5.81 -13.94
CA ALA A 49 4.17 -6.55 -12.95
C ALA A 49 5.06 -7.10 -11.85
N TYR A 50 4.62 -6.88 -10.62
CA TYR A 50 5.36 -7.08 -9.39
C TYR A 50 4.67 -8.13 -8.54
N THR A 51 5.44 -9.06 -7.99
CA THR A 51 4.95 -9.82 -6.85
C THR A 51 4.88 -8.86 -5.67
N TYR A 52 3.75 -8.83 -4.96
CA TYR A 52 3.56 -7.95 -3.80
C TYR A 52 3.21 -8.71 -2.52
N ALA A 53 2.76 -9.97 -2.65
CA ALA A 53 2.49 -10.81 -1.50
C ALA A 53 2.55 -12.30 -1.88
N GLU A 54 2.73 -13.13 -0.87
CA GLU A 54 2.51 -14.58 -0.93
C GLU A 54 1.66 -14.95 0.27
N CYS A 55 0.60 -15.74 0.07
CA CYS A 55 -0.29 -16.15 1.15
C CYS A 55 0.45 -17.10 2.11
N PRO A 56 0.54 -16.79 3.42
CA PRO A 56 1.18 -17.67 4.40
C PRO A 56 0.54 -19.04 4.58
N VAL A 57 -0.74 -19.18 4.23
CA VAL A 57 -1.53 -20.40 4.48
C VAL A 57 -1.46 -21.39 3.31
N CYS A 58 -1.51 -20.89 2.08
CA CYS A 58 -1.61 -21.72 0.88
C CYS A 58 -0.55 -21.42 -0.19
N HIS A 59 0.37 -20.50 0.09
CA HIS A 59 1.46 -20.08 -0.81
C HIS A 59 0.99 -19.53 -2.17
N ALA A 60 -0.28 -19.11 -2.28
CA ALA A 60 -0.75 -18.37 -3.44
C ALA A 60 0.03 -17.06 -3.57
N ARG A 61 0.74 -16.90 -4.69
CA ARG A 61 1.53 -15.69 -4.99
C ARG A 61 0.69 -14.67 -5.72
N TYR A 62 0.76 -13.43 -5.25
CA TYR A 62 0.03 -12.29 -5.80
C TYR A 62 0.98 -11.46 -6.65
N ARG A 63 0.64 -11.32 -7.93
CA ARG A 63 1.41 -10.56 -8.90
C ARG A 63 0.49 -9.71 -9.76
N GLU A 64 0.70 -8.40 -9.76
CA GLU A 64 -0.14 -7.42 -10.46
C GLU A 64 0.73 -6.35 -11.14
N PRO A 65 0.25 -5.75 -12.25
CA PRO A 65 0.86 -4.55 -12.78
C PRO A 65 0.80 -3.39 -11.78
N ALA A 66 1.91 -2.68 -11.64
CA ALA A 66 2.01 -1.52 -10.77
C ALA A 66 2.91 -0.47 -11.41
N ASP A 67 2.40 0.75 -11.54
CA ASP A 67 3.14 1.84 -12.19
C ASP A 67 4.16 2.45 -11.24
N THR A 68 5.36 1.89 -11.22
CA THR A 68 6.49 2.43 -10.45
C THR A 68 7.21 3.57 -11.17
N TYR A 69 6.72 4.03 -12.34
CA TYR A 69 7.35 5.12 -13.08
C TYR A 69 6.93 6.51 -12.58
N SER A 70 5.85 6.58 -11.81
CA SER A 70 5.18 7.81 -11.38
C SER A 70 4.40 7.58 -10.10
N ILE A 71 4.29 8.61 -9.26
CA ILE A 71 3.42 8.60 -8.07
C ILE A 71 1.92 8.62 -8.41
N ARG A 72 1.55 8.95 -9.65
CA ARG A 72 0.16 9.00 -10.10
C ARG A 72 -0.54 7.65 -9.91
N GLY A 73 -1.75 7.66 -9.37
CA GLY A 73 -2.55 6.44 -9.14
C GLY A 73 -2.17 5.67 -7.87
N TRP A 74 -1.09 6.07 -7.21
CA TRP A 74 -0.81 5.69 -5.84
C TRP A 74 -1.55 6.62 -4.87
N GLY A 75 -1.92 6.06 -3.73
CA GLY A 75 -2.59 6.77 -2.65
C GLY A 75 -2.83 5.83 -1.49
N SER A 76 -3.09 6.38 -0.32
CA SER A 76 -3.53 5.58 0.81
C SER A 76 -4.96 5.93 1.19
N TYR A 77 -5.73 4.93 1.57
CA TYR A 77 -7.16 5.03 1.84
C TYR A 77 -7.45 4.46 3.22
N GLY A 78 -8.53 4.93 3.87
CA GLY A 78 -8.96 4.43 5.18
C GLY A 78 -9.58 3.02 5.16
N PHE A 79 -9.46 2.28 4.07
CA PHE A 79 -10.05 0.96 3.86
C PHE A 79 -9.08 0.05 3.11
N LEU A 80 -9.28 -1.26 3.24
CA LEU A 80 -8.49 -2.26 2.53
C LEU A 80 -8.80 -2.29 1.03
N LEU A 81 -7.75 -2.35 0.22
CA LEU A 81 -7.83 -2.48 -1.23
C LEU A 81 -7.83 -3.94 -1.68
N LYS A 82 -8.35 -4.17 -2.88
CA LYS A 82 -8.34 -5.49 -3.53
C LYS A 82 -7.22 -5.65 -4.56
N THR A 83 -6.58 -4.56 -4.95
CA THR A 83 -5.51 -4.51 -5.94
C THR A 83 -4.38 -3.63 -5.43
N LEU A 84 -3.16 -3.89 -5.87
CA LEU A 84 -1.98 -3.14 -5.43
C LEU A 84 -1.98 -1.70 -5.97
N TYR A 85 -2.47 -1.48 -7.19
CA TYR A 85 -2.40 -0.17 -7.85
C TYR A 85 -3.79 0.30 -8.30
N VAL A 86 -4.13 1.57 -8.03
CA VAL A 86 -5.51 2.10 -8.06
C VAL A 86 -5.71 3.04 -9.25
N PHE A 87 -5.38 2.58 -10.46
CA PHE A 87 -5.75 3.33 -11.67
C PHE A 87 -7.08 2.86 -12.26
N GLU A 88 -7.51 1.60 -12.02
CA GLU A 88 -8.79 1.08 -12.50
C GLU A 88 -9.39 -0.06 -11.67
N ARG A 89 -10.72 -0.04 -11.48
CA ARG A 89 -11.49 -1.10 -10.81
C ARG A 89 -11.63 -2.40 -11.64
N HIS A 90 -11.10 -2.45 -12.86
CA HIS A 90 -11.38 -3.53 -13.83
C HIS A 90 -10.15 -4.25 -14.39
N TYR A 91 -8.94 -3.94 -13.92
CA TYR A 91 -7.76 -4.68 -14.36
C TYR A 91 -7.77 -6.10 -13.74
N PRO A 92 -7.53 -7.16 -14.54
CA PRO A 92 -7.82 -8.52 -14.12
C PRO A 92 -6.92 -8.96 -12.97
N THR A 93 -7.50 -9.11 -11.80
CA THR A 93 -6.91 -9.94 -10.77
C THR A 93 -7.48 -11.35 -10.90
N ARG A 94 -6.60 -12.34 -10.87
CA ARG A 94 -7.05 -13.69 -10.53
C ARG A 94 -7.83 -13.58 -9.23
N SER A 95 -8.94 -14.31 -9.11
CA SER A 95 -9.67 -14.36 -7.85
C SER A 95 -8.68 -14.66 -6.73
N PRO A 96 -8.63 -13.84 -5.68
CA PRO A 96 -7.68 -14.04 -4.60
C PRO A 96 -7.97 -15.38 -3.91
N CYS A 97 -6.98 -15.95 -3.23
CA CYS A 97 -7.22 -17.19 -2.49
C CYS A 97 -8.23 -16.96 -1.35
N PRO A 98 -8.88 -18.00 -0.82
CA PRO A 98 -9.87 -17.88 0.26
C PRO A 98 -9.37 -17.19 1.54
N HIS A 99 -8.06 -17.07 1.72
CA HIS A 99 -7.43 -16.45 2.89
C HIS A 99 -7.21 -14.95 2.75
N PHE A 100 -7.34 -14.37 1.55
CA PHE A 100 -7.00 -12.97 1.30
C PHE A 100 -8.05 -12.03 1.89
N TRP A 101 -7.61 -11.08 2.71
CA TRP A 101 -8.49 -10.07 3.30
C TRP A 101 -8.44 -8.74 2.55
N GLY A 102 -7.23 -8.24 2.30
CA GLY A 102 -7.03 -7.01 1.53
C GLY A 102 -5.66 -6.37 1.73
N ILE A 103 -5.45 -5.24 1.07
CA ILE A 103 -4.16 -4.53 1.00
C ILE A 103 -4.30 -3.16 1.66
N HIS A 104 -3.41 -2.84 2.58
CA HIS A 104 -3.24 -1.50 3.16
C HIS A 104 -1.97 -0.87 2.60
N MET A 105 -2.12 0.26 1.91
CA MET A 105 -1.01 0.97 1.29
C MET A 105 -0.58 2.19 2.10
N PHE A 106 0.71 2.50 2.00
CA PHE A 106 1.33 3.70 2.55
C PHE A 106 2.27 4.27 1.49
N VAL A 107 2.09 5.53 1.12
CA VAL A 107 2.97 6.21 0.17
C VAL A 107 3.88 7.12 0.97
N ASN A 108 5.17 6.81 0.96
CA ASN A 108 6.19 7.56 1.64
C ASN A 108 6.92 8.48 0.67
N LEU A 109 6.88 9.77 0.97
CA LEU A 109 7.41 10.83 0.13
C LEU A 109 8.90 11.11 0.38
N HIS A 110 9.49 10.58 1.46
CA HIS A 110 10.89 10.85 1.85
C HIS A 110 11.21 12.34 1.94
N ASP A 111 10.25 13.13 2.42
CA ASP A 111 10.28 14.59 2.45
C ASP A 111 10.48 15.29 1.08
N GLU A 112 10.35 14.55 -0.02
CA GLU A 112 10.35 15.08 -1.37
C GLU A 112 8.92 15.43 -1.80
N LEU A 113 8.72 16.68 -2.22
CA LEU A 113 7.41 17.16 -2.64
C LEU A 113 7.11 16.73 -4.09
N PRO A 114 5.98 16.04 -4.36
CA PRO A 114 5.66 15.59 -5.71
C PRO A 114 5.23 16.77 -6.60
N GLY A 115 6.00 17.01 -7.66
CA GLY A 115 5.78 18.11 -8.61
C GLY A 115 5.01 17.71 -9.87
N GLU A 116 4.80 16.41 -10.07
CA GLU A 116 4.20 15.79 -11.26
C GLU A 116 2.69 15.52 -11.14
N ILE A 117 2.13 15.75 -9.96
CA ILE A 117 0.72 15.57 -9.65
C ILE A 117 0.17 16.82 -8.96
N GLU A 118 -1.09 17.14 -9.25
CA GLU A 118 -1.77 18.28 -8.62
C GLU A 118 -2.34 17.90 -7.25
N ASP A 119 -2.79 16.66 -7.11
CA ASP A 119 -3.45 16.13 -5.93
C ASP A 119 -3.03 14.69 -5.60
N MET A 120 -2.88 14.41 -4.31
CA MET A 120 -2.76 13.04 -3.79
C MET A 120 -3.35 13.00 -2.39
N VAL A 121 -4.19 12.00 -2.13
CA VAL A 121 -4.74 11.79 -0.79
C VAL A 121 -3.94 10.72 -0.06
N ASN A 122 -3.57 11.02 1.18
CA ASN A 122 -2.89 10.10 2.07
C ASN A 122 -3.72 9.98 3.36
N HIS A 123 -4.62 9.00 3.43
CA HIS A 123 -5.51 8.78 4.59
C HIS A 123 -4.83 8.09 5.78
N THR A 124 -3.74 7.38 5.55
CA THR A 124 -3.13 6.49 6.57
C THR A 124 -1.73 6.93 6.97
N GLY A 125 -1.21 8.00 6.39
CA GLY A 125 0.17 8.43 6.58
C GLY A 125 1.17 7.66 5.70
N GLU A 126 2.44 7.90 5.96
CA GLU A 126 3.58 7.43 5.17
C GLU A 126 4.25 6.20 5.79
N VAL A 127 4.02 5.97 7.09
CA VAL A 127 4.65 4.91 7.88
C VAL A 127 3.67 3.75 8.05
N PRO A 128 4.04 2.51 7.66
CA PRO A 128 3.18 1.36 7.86
C PRO A 128 2.88 1.07 9.33
N TYR A 129 1.63 0.72 9.60
CA TYR A 129 1.18 0.21 10.90
C TYR A 129 0.19 -0.93 10.72
N ILE A 130 0.10 -1.78 11.75
CA ILE A 130 -0.81 -2.93 11.77
C ILE A 130 -2.14 -2.52 12.40
N THR A 131 -3.24 -2.91 11.77
CA THR A 131 -4.60 -2.83 12.34
C THR A 131 -4.86 -4.08 13.19
N PRO A 132 -4.89 -3.99 14.54
CA PRO A 132 -4.95 -5.18 15.41
C PRO A 132 -6.21 -5.99 15.24
N TRP A 133 -7.31 -5.37 14.80
CA TRP A 133 -8.62 -6.04 14.67
C TRP A 133 -8.61 -7.07 13.53
N ASN A 134 -7.59 -7.05 12.67
CA ASN A 134 -7.33 -8.09 11.69
C ASN A 134 -6.70 -9.36 12.31
N PHE A 135 -6.33 -9.33 13.60
CA PHE A 135 -5.65 -10.39 14.36
C PHE A 135 -6.39 -10.74 15.65
N PRO A 136 -7.61 -11.29 15.58
CA PRO A 136 -8.30 -11.77 16.78
C PRO A 136 -7.50 -12.93 17.42
N GLU A 137 -7.51 -13.01 18.75
CA GLU A 137 -6.69 -13.98 19.51
C GLU A 137 -7.01 -15.44 19.19
N ASP A 138 -8.24 -15.72 18.78
CA ASP A 138 -8.75 -17.06 18.44
C ASP A 138 -8.55 -17.43 16.97
N LEU A 139 -7.90 -16.57 16.17
CA LEU A 139 -7.78 -16.74 14.73
C LEU A 139 -6.35 -16.50 14.24
N GLU A 140 -5.82 -17.47 13.52
CA GLU A 140 -4.57 -17.32 12.79
C GLU A 140 -4.73 -16.34 11.63
N SER A 141 -4.23 -15.12 11.83
CA SER A 141 -4.13 -14.07 10.84
C SER A 141 -2.70 -13.62 10.66
N TYR A 142 -2.40 -13.12 9.45
CA TYR A 142 -1.06 -12.75 9.03
C TYR A 142 -1.10 -11.45 8.24
N ALA A 143 -0.05 -10.66 8.32
CA ALA A 143 0.25 -9.61 7.36
C ALA A 143 1.55 -9.93 6.61
N VAL A 144 1.61 -9.52 5.35
CA VAL A 144 2.83 -9.59 4.54
C VAL A 144 3.20 -8.18 4.10
N LEU A 145 4.38 -7.73 4.52
CA LEU A 145 4.98 -6.45 4.16
C LEU A 145 5.75 -6.57 2.85
N HIS A 146 5.54 -5.57 1.98
CA HIS A 146 6.35 -5.35 0.78
C HIS A 146 6.54 -3.86 0.57
N ALA A 147 7.64 -3.49 -0.08
CA ALA A 147 7.84 -2.12 -0.58
C ALA A 147 8.25 -2.12 -2.06
N LEU A 148 7.83 -1.09 -2.80
CA LEU A 148 8.28 -0.83 -4.17
C LEU A 148 8.78 0.61 -4.28
N PRO A 149 9.92 0.84 -4.96
CA PRO A 149 10.36 2.17 -5.30
C PRO A 149 9.42 2.79 -6.34
N ILE A 150 9.13 4.08 -6.19
CA ILE A 150 8.38 4.84 -7.19
C ILE A 150 9.28 5.94 -7.73
N CYS A 151 9.35 6.03 -9.05
CA CYS A 151 10.14 7.01 -9.76
C CYS A 151 9.40 8.32 -10.00
N ARG A 152 10.21 9.35 -10.23
CA ARG A 152 9.87 10.60 -10.88
C ARG A 152 10.70 10.71 -12.15
N ILE A 153 10.16 11.37 -13.18
CA ILE A 153 10.93 11.61 -14.40
C ILE A 153 11.75 12.90 -14.24
N GLU A 154 13.08 12.78 -14.31
CA GLU A 154 14.02 13.89 -14.20
C GLU A 154 15.11 13.75 -15.29
N ASN A 155 15.39 14.83 -16.03
CA ASN A 155 16.41 14.84 -17.09
C ASN A 155 16.31 13.64 -18.05
N ASP A 156 15.08 13.28 -18.43
CA ASP A 156 14.76 12.13 -19.29
C ASP A 156 15.20 10.76 -18.75
N ALA A 157 15.21 10.62 -17.42
CA ALA A 157 15.42 9.36 -16.72
C ALA A 157 14.33 9.11 -15.68
N PHE A 158 14.04 7.84 -15.40
CA PHE A 158 13.26 7.45 -14.23
C PHE A 158 14.16 7.43 -13.00
N VAL A 159 13.92 8.35 -12.07
CA VAL A 159 14.72 8.49 -10.86
C VAL A 159 13.87 8.14 -9.64
N PRO A 160 14.24 7.15 -8.81
CA PRO A 160 13.47 6.78 -7.63
C PRO A 160 13.45 7.93 -6.62
N ARG A 161 12.23 8.29 -6.18
CA ARG A 161 11.98 9.40 -5.25
C ARG A 161 11.08 9.02 -4.10
N TYR A 162 10.14 8.11 -4.31
CA TYR A 162 9.15 7.74 -3.30
C TYR A 162 9.15 6.24 -3.07
N THR A 163 8.40 5.79 -2.07
CA THR A 163 8.23 4.36 -1.80
C THR A 163 6.80 4.08 -1.43
N VAL A 164 6.20 3.11 -2.10
CA VAL A 164 4.96 2.52 -1.60
C VAL A 164 5.32 1.34 -0.73
N PHE A 165 4.81 1.34 0.49
CA PHE A 165 4.75 0.17 1.34
C PHE A 165 3.34 -0.42 1.25
N SER A 166 3.25 -1.74 1.31
CA SER A 166 1.98 -2.45 1.32
C SER A 166 2.00 -3.52 2.41
N LEU A 167 0.92 -3.58 3.17
CA LEU A 167 0.60 -4.66 4.09
C LEU A 167 -0.57 -5.44 3.51
N THR A 168 -0.33 -6.68 3.08
CA THR A 168 -1.40 -7.57 2.61
C THR A 168 -1.83 -8.49 3.74
N TYR A 169 -3.10 -8.43 4.13
CA TYR A 169 -3.65 -9.19 5.23
C TYR A 169 -4.24 -10.52 4.74
N PHE A 170 -3.97 -11.57 5.50
CA PHE A 170 -4.47 -12.91 5.30
C PHE A 170 -5.08 -13.46 6.59
N SER A 171 -6.05 -14.35 6.46
CA SER A 171 -6.59 -15.10 7.59
C SER A 171 -6.85 -16.55 7.19
N ARG A 172 -6.59 -17.48 8.10
CA ARG A 172 -6.86 -18.91 7.89
C ARG A 172 -8.35 -19.20 7.76
N ASP A 173 -9.19 -18.43 8.47
CA ASP A 173 -10.65 -18.49 8.37
C ASP A 173 -11.21 -17.07 8.15
N LEU A 174 -11.30 -16.71 6.87
CA LEU A 174 -11.76 -15.39 6.46
C LEU A 174 -13.22 -15.13 6.84
N GLU A 175 -14.04 -16.16 6.94
CA GLU A 175 -15.45 -16.03 7.32
C GLU A 175 -15.57 -15.72 8.81
N LEU A 176 -14.77 -16.37 9.65
CA LEU A 176 -14.68 -16.01 11.08
C LEU A 176 -14.15 -14.59 11.26
N LEU A 177 -13.12 -14.18 10.51
CA LEU A 177 -12.61 -12.80 10.56
C LEU A 177 -13.70 -11.77 10.21
N ARG A 178 -14.49 -12.05 9.17
CA ARG A 178 -15.63 -11.17 8.80
C ARG A 178 -16.66 -11.04 9.91
N ARG A 179 -16.94 -12.13 10.64
CA ARG A 179 -17.87 -12.11 11.78
C ARG A 179 -17.33 -11.31 12.95
N HIS A 180 -16.04 -11.47 13.28
CA HIS A 180 -15.36 -10.64 14.28
C HIS A 180 -15.43 -9.16 13.91
N PHE A 181 -15.12 -8.84 12.66
CA PHE A 181 -15.19 -7.47 12.16
C PHE A 181 -16.62 -6.91 12.22
N ALA A 182 -17.63 -7.67 11.80
CA ALA A 182 -19.04 -7.27 11.88
C ALA A 182 -19.54 -7.10 13.32
N ALA A 183 -19.02 -7.88 14.26
CA ALA A 183 -19.34 -7.73 15.68
C ALA A 183 -18.74 -6.44 16.27
N LEU A 184 -17.49 -6.12 15.91
CA LEU A 184 -16.84 -4.86 16.27
C LEU A 184 -17.59 -3.65 15.68
N ALA A 185 -17.93 -3.71 14.40
CA ALA A 185 -18.74 -2.70 13.71
C ALA A 185 -20.01 -2.32 14.47
N LYS A 186 -20.71 -3.36 14.94
CA LYS A 186 -21.95 -3.24 15.68
C LYS A 186 -21.73 -2.68 17.08
N ALA A 187 -20.67 -3.11 17.77
CA ALA A 187 -20.33 -2.62 19.09
C ALA A 187 -19.96 -1.13 19.11
N GLU A 188 -19.35 -0.66 18.02
CA GLU A 188 -18.94 0.73 17.81
C GLU A 188 -20.04 1.61 17.17
N GLU A 189 -21.28 1.10 17.03
CA GLU A 189 -22.42 1.81 16.42
C GLU A 189 -22.18 2.33 14.98
N ILE A 190 -21.24 1.75 14.23
CA ILE A 190 -20.86 2.16 12.86
C ILE A 190 -21.77 1.50 11.79
N GLN A 191 -22.93 0.99 12.20
CA GLN A 191 -23.74 0.05 11.40
C GLN A 191 -24.45 0.68 10.18
N ASP A 192 -24.61 2.01 10.16
CA ASP A 192 -25.41 2.73 9.15
C ASP A 192 -24.59 3.37 8.03
N ASP A 193 -23.28 3.10 7.95
CA ASP A 193 -22.44 3.59 6.83
C ASP A 193 -22.45 2.58 5.66
N PRO A 194 -23.11 2.88 4.51
CA PRO A 194 -23.11 2.01 3.34
C PRO A 194 -21.73 1.87 2.66
N GLU A 195 -20.73 2.67 3.05
CA GLU A 195 -19.33 2.55 2.65
C GLU A 195 -18.49 1.69 3.62
N TYR A 196 -19.12 1.06 4.64
CA TYR A 196 -18.50 0.21 5.65
C TYR A 196 -17.91 -1.10 5.07
N TYR A 197 -16.79 -0.95 4.37
CA TYR A 197 -15.82 -1.98 4.00
C TYR A 197 -14.72 -1.98 5.08
N PRO A 198 -14.02 -3.11 5.38
CA PRO A 198 -13.10 -3.20 6.51
C PRO A 198 -12.22 -1.96 6.65
N SER A 199 -12.63 -1.10 7.59
CA SER A 199 -11.98 0.16 7.87
C SER A 199 -10.70 -0.15 8.61
N LEU A 200 -9.67 0.56 8.23
CA LEU A 200 -8.40 0.49 8.94
C LEU A 200 -8.58 1.23 10.27
N VAL A 201 -7.89 0.78 11.32
CA VAL A 201 -7.79 1.59 12.54
C VAL A 201 -7.23 2.93 12.10
N TRP A 202 -7.89 4.03 12.45
CA TRP A 202 -7.43 5.36 12.06
C TRP A 202 -5.97 5.56 12.46
N PRO A 203 -5.13 6.18 11.61
CA PRO A 203 -3.75 6.44 11.98
C PRO A 203 -3.71 7.20 13.32
N PRO A 204 -2.88 6.75 14.27
CA PRO A 204 -2.71 7.41 15.57
C PRO A 204 -2.41 8.90 15.38
N GLY A 205 -3.34 9.76 15.80
CA GLY A 205 -3.25 11.22 15.58
C GLY A 205 -4.53 11.86 15.03
N HIS A 206 -5.58 11.06 14.83
CA HIS A 206 -6.81 11.51 14.19
C HIS A 206 -7.65 12.49 15.02
N VAL A 207 -7.97 12.19 16.28
CA VAL A 207 -8.74 13.08 17.17
C VAL A 207 -8.43 12.64 18.59
N ASP A 208 -8.13 13.60 19.47
CA ASP A 208 -7.73 13.43 20.86
C ASP A 208 -6.40 12.72 21.12
N LYS A 209 -5.48 13.48 21.73
CA LYS A 209 -4.13 13.06 22.13
C LYS A 209 -4.09 11.92 23.16
N GLN A 210 -5.21 11.28 23.51
CA GLN A 210 -5.28 10.49 24.74
C GLN A 210 -4.87 9.03 24.63
N GLN A 211 -4.89 8.39 23.46
CA GLN A 211 -4.30 7.04 23.33
C GLN A 211 -3.65 6.86 21.96
N TYR A 212 -2.53 7.54 21.78
CA TYR A 212 -1.61 7.18 20.71
C TYR A 212 -0.95 5.85 21.09
N ASP A 213 -1.32 4.77 20.41
CA ASP A 213 -0.64 3.48 20.59
C ASP A 213 0.52 3.35 19.59
N GLU A 214 1.72 3.72 20.03
CA GLU A 214 2.97 3.54 19.27
C GLU A 214 3.21 2.07 18.90
N SER A 215 2.63 1.11 19.63
CA SER A 215 2.83 -0.32 19.36
C SER A 215 2.25 -0.77 18.00
N LEU A 216 1.33 0.01 17.41
CA LEU A 216 0.82 -0.27 16.06
C LEU A 216 1.91 -0.11 14.99
N TYR A 217 2.88 0.77 15.22
CA TYR A 217 4.02 1.02 14.34
C TYR A 217 5.22 0.11 14.63
N ASP A 218 5.20 -0.66 15.72
CA ASP A 218 6.25 -1.62 16.05
C ASP A 218 6.10 -2.90 15.21
N LEU A 219 6.46 -2.79 13.94
CA LEU A 219 6.46 -3.92 13.00
C LEU A 219 7.37 -5.05 13.49
N THR A 220 8.43 -4.75 14.25
CA THR A 220 9.35 -5.77 14.77
C THR A 220 8.64 -6.67 15.75
N ALA A 221 7.86 -6.13 16.69
CA ALA A 221 7.07 -6.93 17.62
C ALA A 221 6.03 -7.82 16.93
N TRP A 222 5.46 -7.38 15.79
CA TRP A 222 4.55 -8.23 14.99
C TRP A 222 5.29 -9.36 14.24
N ALA A 223 6.50 -9.09 13.76
CA ALA A 223 7.33 -10.10 13.11
C ALA A 223 7.85 -11.16 14.11
N GLU A 224 8.26 -10.73 15.30
CA GLU A 224 8.71 -11.62 16.38
C GLU A 224 7.60 -12.59 16.82
N ARG A 225 6.34 -12.13 16.82
CA ARG A 225 5.15 -12.95 17.08
C ARG A 225 4.81 -13.93 15.93
N GLY A 226 5.50 -13.85 14.80
CA GLY A 226 5.19 -14.65 13.61
C GLY A 226 3.89 -14.24 12.90
N GLN A 227 3.36 -13.05 13.20
CA GLN A 227 2.13 -12.51 12.60
C GLN A 227 2.41 -11.56 11.42
N LEU A 228 3.63 -11.03 11.33
CA LEU A 228 4.09 -10.23 10.19
C LEU A 228 5.24 -10.95 9.46
N GLY A 229 5.05 -11.19 8.17
CA GLY A 229 6.10 -11.62 7.25
C GLY A 229 6.47 -10.53 6.27
N TRP A 230 7.50 -10.77 5.47
CA TRP A 230 7.90 -9.87 4.39
C TRP A 230 8.40 -10.65 3.18
N LEU A 231 8.32 -10.05 1.99
CA LEU A 231 9.02 -10.61 0.83
C LEU A 231 10.49 -10.19 0.85
N ASP A 232 11.39 -11.15 0.73
CA ASP A 232 12.83 -10.92 0.70
C ASP A 232 13.28 -10.34 -0.64
N VAL A 233 13.28 -9.01 -0.75
CA VAL A 233 13.63 -8.25 -1.95
C VAL A 233 15.07 -8.49 -2.45
N THR A 234 15.92 -9.14 -1.66
CA THR A 234 17.29 -9.50 -2.05
C THR A 234 17.38 -10.84 -2.79
N GLY A 235 16.35 -11.68 -2.64
CA GLY A 235 16.25 -12.97 -3.33
C GLY A 235 15.62 -12.82 -4.73
N ALA A 236 16.10 -13.61 -5.70
CA ALA A 236 15.61 -13.56 -7.08
C ALA A 236 14.08 -13.76 -7.21
N ASP A 237 13.53 -14.66 -6.38
CA ASP A 237 12.09 -14.97 -6.36
C ASP A 237 11.35 -14.27 -5.23
N GLN A 238 11.98 -13.32 -4.53
CA GLN A 238 11.36 -12.58 -3.42
C GLN A 238 10.58 -13.50 -2.45
N PRO A 239 11.24 -14.53 -1.87
CA PRO A 239 10.53 -15.52 -1.06
C PRO A 239 9.93 -14.87 0.19
N LEU A 240 8.75 -15.37 0.61
CA LEU A 240 8.16 -14.98 1.88
C LEU A 240 9.04 -15.44 3.04
N ARG A 241 9.38 -14.50 3.92
CA ARG A 241 9.99 -14.77 5.23
C ARG A 241 8.92 -14.55 6.29
N LEU A 242 8.57 -15.61 7.01
CA LEU A 242 7.58 -15.60 8.08
C LEU A 242 7.92 -16.68 9.10
N GLY A 243 7.80 -16.36 10.39
CA GLY A 243 8.06 -17.27 11.48
C GLY A 243 8.36 -16.51 12.77
N ALA A 244 8.04 -17.13 13.92
CA ALA A 244 8.32 -16.53 15.22
C ALA A 244 9.84 -16.33 15.42
N GLY A 245 10.22 -15.23 16.05
CA GLY A 245 11.61 -14.86 16.30
C GLY A 245 12.41 -14.42 15.08
N LEU A 246 11.78 -14.30 13.90
CA LEU A 246 12.42 -13.70 12.74
C LEU A 246 12.61 -12.20 12.96
N GLN A 247 13.79 -11.69 12.57
CA GLN A 247 14.08 -10.28 12.62
C GLN A 247 13.75 -9.61 11.28
N LEU A 248 12.97 -8.53 11.32
CA LEU A 248 12.73 -7.72 10.14
C LEU A 248 14.06 -7.24 9.52
N PRO A 249 14.15 -7.08 8.20
CA PRO A 249 15.26 -6.37 7.56
C PRO A 249 15.37 -4.95 8.09
N GLU A 250 16.59 -4.41 8.17
CA GLU A 250 16.87 -3.07 8.70
C GLU A 250 15.98 -1.99 8.06
N MET A 251 15.77 -2.07 6.74
CA MET A 251 14.91 -1.14 5.99
C MET A 251 13.44 -1.09 6.44
N TYR A 252 12.96 -2.06 7.21
CA TYR A 252 11.59 -2.12 7.70
C TYR A 252 11.46 -1.85 9.21
N ARG A 253 12.58 -1.68 9.94
CA ARG A 253 12.54 -1.46 11.41
C ARG A 253 12.25 -0.02 11.79
N HIS A 254 12.75 0.93 11.00
CA HIS A 254 12.73 2.36 11.32
C HIS A 254 12.26 3.18 10.12
N ILE A 255 11.07 2.88 9.61
CA ILE A 255 10.47 3.67 8.52
C ILE A 255 10.08 5.04 9.06
N GLU A 256 10.72 6.08 8.55
CA GLU A 256 10.42 7.48 8.86
C GLU A 256 9.34 8.03 7.92
N GLY A 257 8.60 9.04 8.35
CA GLY A 257 7.56 9.69 7.55
C GLY A 257 6.43 10.26 8.40
N ARG A 258 5.49 10.93 7.74
CA ARG A 258 4.30 11.51 8.40
C ARG A 258 3.36 10.41 8.87
N ARG A 259 2.90 10.49 10.12
CA ARG A 259 1.99 9.51 10.74
C ARG A 259 0.54 9.98 10.82
N TRP A 260 0.21 11.07 10.13
CA TRP A 260 -1.12 11.66 10.08
C TRP A 260 -1.63 11.73 8.65
N LYS A 261 -2.96 11.76 8.52
CA LYS A 261 -3.64 11.93 7.24
C LYS A 261 -3.40 13.33 6.67
N TYR A 262 -3.19 13.41 5.36
CA TYR A 262 -3.06 14.69 4.66
C TYR A 262 -3.56 14.61 3.23
N LEU A 263 -3.88 15.79 2.70
CA LEU A 263 -4.07 16.02 1.27
C LEU A 263 -2.83 16.75 0.76
N TRP A 264 -2.21 16.21 -0.27
CA TRP A 264 -1.33 16.99 -1.12
C TRP A 264 -2.20 17.74 -2.13
N GLU A 265 -2.08 19.07 -2.17
CA GLU A 265 -2.73 19.89 -3.18
C GLU A 265 -1.79 21.01 -3.63
N LYS A 266 -1.48 21.04 -4.94
CA LYS A 266 -0.78 22.15 -5.62
C LYS A 266 0.51 22.59 -4.95
N GLY A 267 1.37 21.65 -4.56
CA GLY A 267 2.65 21.98 -3.94
C GLY A 267 2.61 22.10 -2.41
N CYS A 268 1.46 21.88 -1.78
CA CYS A 268 1.29 22.04 -0.34
C CYS A 268 0.68 20.80 0.32
N ILE A 269 1.18 20.46 1.51
CA ILE A 269 0.55 19.49 2.40
C ILE A 269 -0.51 20.21 3.23
N GLN A 270 -1.74 19.75 3.13
CA GLN A 270 -2.86 20.21 3.94
C GLN A 270 -3.33 19.10 4.90
N PRO A 271 -3.63 19.42 6.17
CA PRO A 271 -4.31 18.47 7.04
C PRO A 271 -5.66 18.07 6.43
N LEU A 272 -5.95 16.77 6.33
CA LEU A 272 -7.22 16.30 5.80
C LEU A 272 -8.35 16.54 6.82
N ARG A 273 -9.08 17.65 6.67
CA ARG A 273 -10.26 17.99 7.49
C ARG A 273 -11.50 17.31 6.89
N TRP A 274 -12.36 16.74 7.73
CA TRP A 274 -13.59 16.09 7.28
C TRP A 274 -14.59 17.10 6.70
N TYR A 275 -15.32 16.65 5.68
CA TYR A 275 -16.65 17.12 5.29
C TYR A 275 -17.68 16.14 5.82
#